data_AF-A0A061P3L0-F1
#
_entry.id   AF-A0A061P3L0-F1
#
_cell.length_a   1.000
_cell.length_b   1.000
_cell.length_c   1.000
_cell.angle_alpha   90.00
_cell.angle_beta   90.00
_cell.angle_gamma   90.00
#
_symmetry.space_group_name_H-M   'P 1'
#
loop_
_entity.id
_entity.type
_entity.pdbx_description
1 polymer ?
#
loop_
_entity_poly.entity_id
_entity_poly.type
_entity_poly.pdbx_seq_one_letter_code
_entity_poly.pdbx_strand_id
1 'polypeptide(L)' 'MLVAGEFVQDPAFTTFDRIVVPDEEAYAANCLRINDHLIMPKGYPQTREQLQKLGLPIIELDMSEFEKQDGSLTCLSLRF' A
#
# COMPACT_ATOMS: atom_id res chain seq x y z
N MET A 1 8.27 -3.87 -2.50
CA MET A 1 7.11 -3.81 -3.42
C MET A 1 5.91 -4.42 -2.72
N LEU A 2 4.77 -3.73 -2.65
CA LEU A 2 3.55 -4.33 -2.15
C LEU A 2 2.91 -5.19 -3.24
N VAL A 3 2.47 -6.39 -2.89
CA VAL A 3 1.73 -7.30 -3.76
C VAL A 3 0.50 -7.84 -3.02
N ALA A 4 -0.62 -7.97 -3.72
CA ALA A 4 -1.89 -8.46 -3.16
C ALA A 4 -2.60 -9.36 -4.19
N GLY A 5 -3.44 -10.28 -3.72
CA GLY A 5 -4.24 -11.16 -4.57
C GLY A 5 -3.42 -11.91 -5.62
N GLU A 6 -3.85 -11.84 -6.88
CA GLU A 6 -3.22 -12.55 -8.01
C GLU A 6 -1.74 -12.17 -8.23
N PHE A 7 -1.35 -10.94 -7.87
CA PHE A 7 0.03 -10.45 -8.05
C PHE A 7 1.03 -11.08 -7.09
N VAL A 8 0.59 -11.80 -6.05
CA VAL A 8 1.48 -12.50 -5.12
C VAL A 8 2.25 -13.63 -5.81
N GLN A 9 1.68 -14.24 -6.85
CA GLN A 9 2.32 -15.34 -7.59
C GLN A 9 2.83 -14.92 -8.98
N ASP A 10 2.65 -13.66 -9.36
CA ASP A 10 3.07 -13.17 -10.67
C ASP A 10 4.61 -13.23 -10.81
N PRO A 11 5.14 -13.97 -11.81
CA PRO A 11 6.56 -14.05 -12.08
C PRO A 11 7.25 -12.69 -12.25
N ALA A 12 6.55 -11.68 -12.76
CA ALA A 12 7.08 -10.35 -13.00
C ALA A 12 7.58 -9.65 -11.72
N PHE A 13 7.06 -10.03 -10.56
CA PHE A 13 7.41 -9.40 -9.28
C PHE A 13 8.39 -10.20 -8.43
N THR A 14 8.80 -11.39 -8.88
CA THR A 14 9.62 -12.33 -8.10
C THR A 14 11.02 -11.80 -7.74
N THR A 15 11.53 -10.85 -8.51
CA THR A 15 12.86 -10.24 -8.30
C THR A 15 12.85 -9.10 -7.29
N PHE A 16 11.68 -8.62 -6.86
CA PHE A 16 11.56 -7.55 -5.87
C PHE A 16 11.52 -8.10 -4.44
N ASP A 17 11.92 -7.28 -3.48
CA ASP A 17 11.59 -7.50 -2.07
C ASP A 17 10.08 -7.27 -1.87
N ARG A 18 9.33 -8.37 -1.87
CA ARG A 18 7.87 -8.35 -1.82
C ARG A 18 7.36 -8.30 -0.39
N ILE A 19 6.42 -7.39 -0.15
CA ILE A 19 5.57 -7.36 1.04
C ILE A 19 4.19 -7.81 0.58
N VAL A 20 3.75 -8.97 1.08
CA VAL A 20 2.43 -9.51 0.78
C VAL A 20 1.41 -8.83 1.67
N VAL A 21 0.43 -8.19 1.04
CA VAL A 21 -0.72 -7.59 1.72
C VAL A 21 -1.76 -8.70 1.96
N PRO A 22 -2.25 -8.88 3.19
CA PRO A 22 -3.33 -9.84 3.48
C PRO A 22 -4.57 -9.55 2.64
N ASP A 23 -5.32 -10.58 2.26
CA ASP A 23 -6.52 -10.42 1.44
C ASP A 23 -7.60 -9.57 2.15
N GLU A 24 -7.68 -9.67 3.49
CA GLU A 24 -8.58 -8.85 4.32
C GLU A 24 -8.22 -7.36 4.32
N GLU A 25 -6.97 -7.03 3.96
CA GLU A 25 -6.46 -5.66 3.89
C GLU A 25 -6.07 -5.28 2.45
N ALA A 26 -6.60 -5.95 1.43
CA ALA A 26 -6.19 -5.76 0.04
C ALA A 26 -6.20 -4.29 -0.43
N TYR A 27 -7.14 -3.47 0.06
CA TYR A 27 -7.20 -2.03 -0.24
C TYR A 27 -5.94 -1.26 0.21
N ALA A 28 -5.28 -1.71 1.29
CA ALA A 28 -4.03 -1.14 1.79
C ALA A 28 -2.84 -1.31 0.84
N ALA A 29 -2.95 -2.16 -0.18
CA ALA A 29 -1.93 -2.24 -1.23
C ALA A 29 -1.71 -0.91 -1.95
N ASN A 30 -2.69 0.00 -1.91
CA ASN A 30 -2.62 1.34 -2.47
C ASN A 30 -1.86 2.32 -1.54
N CYS A 31 -0.59 2.01 -1.27
CA CYS A 31 0.32 2.91 -0.57
C CYS A 31 1.16 3.73 -1.55
N LEU A 32 1.58 4.91 -1.12
CA LEU A 32 2.52 5.76 -1.84
C LEU A 32 3.81 5.93 -1.06
N ARG A 33 4.93 5.90 -1.79
CA ARG A 33 6.19 6.46 -1.30
C ARG A 33 6.37 7.85 -1.90
N ILE A 34 6.56 8.85 -1.05
CA ILE A 34 6.92 10.22 -1.47
C ILE A 34 8.20 10.58 -0.74
N ASN A 35 9.31 10.70 -1.48
CA ASN A 35 10.65 10.86 -0.95
C ASN A 35 10.96 9.78 0.12
N ASP A 36 11.14 10.23 1.36
CA ASP A 36 11.47 9.39 2.52
C ASP A 36 10.25 9.01 3.36
N HIS A 37 9.03 9.31 2.90
CA HIS A 37 7.80 8.99 3.63
C HIS A 37 6.96 7.95 2.88
N LEU A 38 6.27 7.11 3.67
CA LEU A 38 5.21 6.25 3.19
C LEU A 38 3.85 6.83 3.59
N ILE A 39 2.92 6.86 2.66
CA ILE A 39 1.54 7.28 2.89
C ILE A 39 0.66 6.06 2.61
N MET A 40 -0.20 5.71 3.56
CA MET A 40 -1.09 4.56 3.45
C MET A 40 -2.52 4.90 3.88
N PRO A 41 -3.54 4.18 3.35
CA PRO A 41 -4.88 4.23 3.92
C PRO A 41 -4.86 3.85 5.40
N LYS A 42 -5.64 4.54 6.23
CA LYS A 42 -5.80 4.26 7.65
C LYS A 42 -6.70 3.04 7.86
N GLY A 43 -6.41 2.24 8.89
CA GLY A 43 -7.29 1.14 9.33
C GLY A 43 -6.80 -0.27 8.97
N TYR A 44 -5.59 -0.39 8.42
CA TYR A 44 -5.01 -1.65 7.95
C TYR A 44 -3.74 -2.00 8.75
N PRO A 45 -3.89 -2.47 10.01
CA PRO A 45 -2.80 -2.63 10.95
C PRO A 45 -1.75 -3.68 10.54
N GLN A 46 -2.13 -4.76 9.86
CA GLN A 46 -1.16 -5.80 9.49
C GLN A 46 -0.21 -5.29 8.40
N THR A 47 -0.76 -4.63 7.39
CA THR A 47 0.00 -3.98 6.31
C THR A 47 0.90 -2.90 6.88
N ARG A 48 0.38 -2.09 7.81
CA ARG A 48 1.17 -1.06 8.51
C ARG A 48 2.37 -1.66 9.23
N GLU A 49 2.19 -2.75 9.97
CA GLU A 49 3.28 -3.43 10.69
C GLU A 49 4.37 -3.93 9.73
N GLN A 50 4.00 -4.49 8.58
CA GLN A 50 4.99 -4.90 7.57
C GLN A 50 5.73 -3.68 7.00
N LEU A 51 5.03 -2.59 6.71
CA LEU A 51 5.63 -1.35 6.19
C LEU A 51 6.58 -0.70 7.20
N GLN A 52 6.30 -0.79 8.51
CA GLN A 52 7.17 -0.23 9.55
C GLN A 52 8.58 -0.84 9.53
N LYS A 53 8.73 -2.08 9.07
CA LYS A 53 10.03 -2.77 8.95
C LYS A 53 10.95 -2.11 7.92
N LEU A 54 10.41 -1.28 7.02
CA LEU A 54 11.18 -0.52 6.04
C LEU A 54 11.91 0.70 6.65
N GLY A 55 11.60 1.07 7.89
CA GLY A 55 12.27 2.18 8.58
C GLY A 55 11.92 3.57 8.05
N LEU A 56 10.88 3.69 7.23
CA LEU A 56 10.37 4.97 6.71
C LEU A 56 9.24 5.48 7.61
N PRO A 57 9.15 6.79 7.91
CA PRO A 57 7.99 7.40 8.53
C PRO A 57 6.71 7.10 7.74
N ILE A 58 5.66 6.67 8.45
CA ILE A 58 4.36 6.33 7.87
C ILE A 58 3.33 7.38 8.25
N ILE A 59 2.61 7.88 7.24
CA ILE A 59 1.47 8.78 7.37
C ILE A 59 0.21 8.00 7.00
N GLU A 60 -0.72 7.87 7.93
CA GLU A 60 -2.02 7.23 7.70
C GLU A 60 -3.08 8.29 7.36
N LEU A 61 -3.81 8.09 6.26
CA LEU A 61 -4.87 8.99 5.82
C LEU A 61 -6.20 8.23 5.73
N ASP A 62 -7.29 8.88 6.15
CA ASP A 62 -8.64 8.33 5.98
C ASP A 62 -9.04 8.44 4.51
N MET A 63 -9.28 7.28 3.88
CA MET A 63 -9.65 7.15 2.48
C MET A 63 -11.04 6.55 2.30
N SER A 64 -11.83 6.41 3.38
CA SER A 64 -13.11 5.70 3.37
C SER A 64 -14.15 6.26 2.38
N GLU A 65 -14.16 7.58 2.16
CA GLU A 65 -15.06 8.19 1.17
C GLU A 65 -14.65 7.90 -0.28
N PHE A 66 -13.35 7.79 -0.56
CA PHE A 66 -12.84 7.47 -1.89
C PHE A 66 -12.93 5.97 -2.17
N GLU A 67 -12.76 5.15 -1.13
CA GLU A 67 -12.89 3.69 -1.21
C GLU A 67 -14.26 3.27 -1.75
N LYS A 68 -15.33 4.00 -1.39
CA LYS A 68 -16.69 3.78 -1.93
C LYS A 68 -16.79 3.90 -3.45
N GLN A 69 -15.82 4.52 -4.10
CA GLN A 69 -15.74 4.72 -5.56
C GLN A 69 -14.44 4.14 -6.13
N ASP A 70 -13.86 3.13 -5.47
CA ASP A 70 -12.62 2.45 -5.88
C ASP A 70 -11.40 3.40 -6.05
N GLY A 71 -11.46 4.58 -5.43
CA GLY A 71 -10.41 5.58 -5.46
C GLY A 71 -9.52 5.52 -4.22
N SER A 72 -8.23 5.79 -4.35
CA SER A 72 -7.30 5.87 -3.21
C SER A 72 -6.10 6.78 -3.53
N LEU A 73 -5.07 6.76 -2.69
CA LEU A 73 -3.93 7.69 -2.70
C LEU A 73 -3.26 7.81 -4.07
N THR A 74 -3.00 6.67 -4.73
CA THR A 74 -2.32 6.64 -6.03
C THR A 74 -3.10 7.35 -7.13
N CYS A 75 -4.44 7.29 -7.08
CA CYS A 75 -5.36 7.85 -8.07
C CYS A 75 -5.51 9.38 -7.95
N LEU A 76 -5.24 9.93 -6.76
CA LEU A 76 -5.54 11.33 -6.43
C LEU A 76 -4.34 12.28 -6.59
N SER A 77 -3.25 11.82 -7.20
CA SER A 77 -2.08 12.66 -7.42
C SER A 77 -1.27 12.26 -8.65
N LEU A 78 -0.69 13.27 -9.28
CA LEU A 78 0.41 13.10 -10.24
C LEU A 78 1.72 13.43 -9.52
N ARG A 79 2.70 12.55 -9.66
CA ARG A 79 3.98 12.60 -8.94
C ARG A 79 5.10 12.39 -9.96
N PHE A 80 6.15 13.19 -9.88
CA PHE A 80 7.29 13.21 -10.80
C PHE A 80 8.61 13.28 -10.04
#